data_AF-A0A9N8HCA8-F1
#
_entry.id   AF-A0A9N8HCA8-F1
#
_cell.length_a   1.000
_cell.length_b   1.000
_cell.length_c   1.000
_cell.angle_alpha   90.00
_cell.angle_beta   90.00
_cell.angle_gamma   90.00
#
_symmetry.space_group_name_H-M   'P 1'
#
loop_
_entity.id
_entity.type
_entity.pdbx_description
1 polymer ?
#
loop_
_entity_poly.entity_id
_entity_poly.type
_entity_poly.pdbx_seq_one_letter_code
_entity_poly.pdbx_strand_id
1 'polypeptide(L)'
;MPPHHHDDDDDDKPNSLSANARWLRAYLYHGFRDCFRIHRKEHTHLKPFDYLGYVQLFLAKFLLEVCGAGGAIWGSSEILGFHSASGSSAAAKEAWRIVSLIVCGIFLVRFWWHAKHYLEHDREFPPIKFKHRRLHKLPFVQIFSAKMVLEVLGAAGAIWGPSDALTLRTADNRRLWQVASGLVGIVFWMRWIWHIMAYCLCCRTRRRGDVDEDAHLHWSLFSIVGWIVEVVLVRFVLVVCGAIGAVWGFAEIVTLRTPENSDQWRPICWGVGVIFLIRWILQTFAYATGGWEEEMPPPDESSRDLKAVMDEEDPELADTPVQTLSEEDQEK
;
A
#
# COMPACT_ATOMS: atom_id res chain seq x y z
N MET A 1 -46.78 -54.75 6.87
CA MET A 1 -46.14 -53.53 7.40
C MET A 1 -44.64 -53.74 7.33
N PRO A 2 -43.92 -53.06 6.42
CA PRO A 2 -42.47 -53.14 6.37
C PRO A 2 -41.85 -52.17 7.41
N PRO A 3 -40.61 -52.43 7.87
CA PRO A 3 -39.96 -51.61 8.86
C PRO A 3 -39.39 -50.33 8.22
N HIS A 4 -39.66 -49.20 8.86
CA HIS A 4 -39.03 -47.92 8.55
C HIS A 4 -37.57 -47.97 8.98
N HIS A 5 -36.64 -48.01 8.02
CA HIS A 5 -35.25 -47.67 8.25
C HIS A 5 -35.16 -46.13 8.35
N HIS A 6 -34.84 -45.64 9.55
CA HIS A 6 -34.45 -44.26 9.77
C HIS A 6 -32.94 -44.22 9.55
N ASP A 7 -32.51 -43.74 8.39
CA ASP A 7 -31.11 -43.42 8.11
C ASP A 7 -30.80 -42.09 8.79
N ASP A 8 -30.21 -42.15 9.98
CA ASP A 8 -29.59 -41.04 10.67
C ASP A 8 -28.23 -40.75 10.00
N ASP A 9 -28.26 -40.17 8.80
CA ASP A 9 -27.10 -39.50 8.19
C ASP A 9 -26.89 -38.16 8.91
N ASP A 10 -26.34 -38.22 10.12
CA ASP A 10 -25.74 -37.07 10.80
C ASP A 10 -24.51 -36.65 9.99
N ASP A 11 -24.78 -35.83 8.98
CA ASP A 11 -23.83 -35.12 8.13
C ASP A 11 -22.75 -34.47 9.00
N ASP A 12 -21.60 -35.13 9.02
CA ASP A 12 -20.30 -34.69 9.51
C ASP A 12 -19.87 -33.44 8.71
N LYS A 13 -20.51 -32.29 8.95
CA LYS A 13 -20.15 -31.03 8.32
C LYS A 13 -18.74 -30.70 8.79
N PRO A 14 -17.71 -30.80 7.91
CA PRO A 14 -16.35 -30.57 8.32
C PRO A 14 -16.27 -29.14 8.84
N ASN A 15 -15.92 -29.00 10.12
CA ASN A 15 -15.81 -27.72 10.82
C ASN A 15 -15.22 -26.66 9.89
N SER A 16 -16.04 -25.71 9.42
CA SER A 16 -15.70 -24.75 8.37
C SER A 16 -14.45 -23.91 8.70
N LEU A 17 -14.17 -23.76 9.99
CA LEU A 17 -12.93 -23.20 10.53
C LEU A 17 -11.66 -23.97 10.11
N SER A 18 -11.71 -25.30 10.10
CA SER A 18 -10.58 -26.16 9.70
C SER A 18 -10.28 -26.08 8.19
N ALA A 19 -11.32 -25.88 7.37
CA ALA A 19 -11.18 -25.70 5.92
C ALA A 19 -10.49 -24.36 5.60
N ASN A 20 -10.91 -23.28 6.27
CA ASN A 20 -10.30 -21.96 6.10
C ASN A 20 -8.83 -21.92 6.55
N ALA A 21 -8.49 -22.59 7.65
CA ALA A 21 -7.11 -22.65 8.15
C ALA A 21 -6.17 -23.43 7.21
N ARG A 22 -6.64 -24.56 6.66
CA ARG A 22 -5.88 -25.34 5.66
C ARG A 22 -5.65 -24.53 4.38
N TRP A 23 -6.67 -23.83 3.90
CA TRP A 23 -6.55 -22.98 2.72
C TRP A 23 -5.58 -21.82 2.95
N LEU A 24 -5.64 -21.15 4.09
CA LEU A 24 -4.72 -20.07 4.43
C LEU A 24 -3.27 -20.56 4.52
N ARG A 25 -3.03 -21.74 5.13
CA ARG A 25 -1.69 -22.35 5.15
C ARG A 25 -1.19 -22.68 3.75
N ALA A 26 -2.02 -23.27 2.90
CA ALA A 26 -1.64 -23.59 1.52
C ALA A 26 -1.34 -22.32 0.72
N TYR A 27 -2.16 -21.27 0.86
CA TYR A 27 -1.94 -19.98 0.22
C TYR A 27 -0.63 -19.32 0.66
N LEU A 28 -0.38 -19.27 1.98
CA LEU A 28 0.87 -18.73 2.53
C LEU A 28 2.08 -19.56 2.10
N TYR A 29 1.96 -20.89 2.12
CA TYR A 29 3.05 -21.80 1.73
C TYR A 29 3.39 -21.68 0.23
N HIS A 30 2.38 -21.70 -0.66
CA HIS A 30 2.60 -21.54 -2.09
C HIS A 30 3.14 -20.15 -2.42
N GLY A 31 2.57 -19.10 -1.81
CA GLY A 31 3.09 -17.74 -1.94
C GLY A 31 4.56 -17.64 -1.49
N PHE A 32 4.91 -18.22 -0.35
CA PHE A 32 6.28 -18.20 0.17
C PHE A 32 7.25 -19.04 -0.66
N ARG A 33 6.85 -20.24 -1.10
CA ARG A 33 7.70 -21.11 -1.94
C ARG A 33 7.97 -20.48 -3.30
N ASP A 34 6.94 -19.92 -3.92
CA ASP A 34 7.06 -19.30 -5.23
C ASP A 34 7.82 -17.97 -5.16
N CYS A 35 7.89 -17.31 -4.00
CA CYS A 35 8.75 -16.15 -3.77
C CYS A 35 10.24 -16.44 -4.01
N PHE A 36 10.73 -17.65 -3.77
CA PHE A 36 12.15 -17.99 -3.94
C PHE A 36 12.50 -18.55 -5.32
N ARG A 37 11.49 -18.86 -6.15
CA ARG A 37 11.71 -19.43 -7.48
C ARG A 37 11.85 -18.30 -8.51
N ILE A 38 13.08 -17.82 -8.70
CA ILE A 38 13.40 -16.84 -9.75
C ILE A 38 13.44 -17.58 -11.09
N HIS A 39 12.39 -17.43 -11.90
CA HIS A 39 12.39 -17.94 -13.26
C HIS A 39 13.07 -16.92 -14.18
N ARG A 40 14.35 -17.15 -14.47
CA ARG A 40 15.14 -16.29 -15.35
C ARG A 40 14.66 -16.52 -16.79
N LYS A 41 13.78 -15.67 -17.31
CA LYS A 41 13.52 -15.63 -18.75
C LYS A 41 14.78 -15.11 -19.45
N GLU A 42 15.30 -15.88 -20.38
CA GLU A 42 16.60 -15.69 -21.04
C GLU A 42 16.67 -14.52 -22.04
N HIS A 43 15.69 -13.60 -22.06
CA HIS A 43 15.45 -12.71 -23.21
C HIS A 43 15.45 -11.21 -22.97
N THR A 44 15.79 -10.69 -21.79
CA THR A 44 15.86 -9.24 -21.60
C THR A 44 17.26 -8.68 -21.80
N HIS A 45 17.53 -8.23 -23.03
CA HIS A 45 18.65 -7.35 -23.40
C HIS A 45 18.48 -5.95 -22.76
N LEU A 46 18.41 -5.86 -21.43
CA LEU A 46 18.43 -4.58 -20.72
C LEU A 46 19.78 -3.90 -20.93
N LYS A 47 19.77 -2.62 -21.32
CA LYS A 47 21.02 -1.85 -21.44
C LYS A 47 21.62 -1.66 -20.04
N PRO A 48 22.95 -1.66 -19.89
CA PRO A 48 23.60 -1.53 -18.58
C PRO A 48 23.21 -0.24 -17.83
N PHE A 49 22.83 0.83 -18.54
CA PHE A 49 22.33 2.07 -17.92
C PHE A 49 20.97 1.93 -17.24
N ASP A 50 20.09 1.04 -17.72
CA ASP A 50 18.77 0.82 -17.13
C ASP A 50 18.87 0.08 -15.80
N TYR A 51 19.94 -0.71 -15.62
CA TYR A 51 20.19 -1.47 -14.39
C TYR A 51 20.45 -0.58 -13.19
N LEU A 52 21.23 0.51 -13.34
CA LEU A 52 21.49 1.44 -12.25
C LEU A 52 20.22 2.17 -11.78
N GLY A 53 19.39 2.59 -12.72
CA GLY A 53 18.08 3.19 -12.42
C GLY A 53 17.16 2.21 -11.70
N TYR A 54 17.13 0.95 -12.14
CA TYR A 54 16.37 -0.11 -11.47
C TYR A 54 16.86 -0.37 -10.04
N VAL A 55 18.16 -0.52 -9.83
CA VAL A 55 18.75 -0.72 -8.49
C VAL A 55 18.43 0.47 -7.58
N GLN A 56 18.53 1.70 -8.08
CA GLN A 56 18.18 2.90 -7.32
C GLN A 56 16.70 2.90 -6.92
N LEU A 57 15.78 2.58 -7.85
CA LEU A 57 14.36 2.49 -7.58
C LEU A 57 14.04 1.40 -6.56
N PHE A 58 14.66 0.22 -6.72
CA PHE A 58 14.52 -0.91 -5.83
C PHE A 58 14.98 -0.57 -4.40
N LEU A 59 16.17 0.03 -4.25
CA LEU A 59 16.71 0.44 -2.96
C LEU A 59 15.87 1.54 -2.32
N ALA A 60 15.40 2.51 -3.10
CA ALA A 60 14.55 3.57 -2.60
C ALA A 60 13.20 3.02 -2.08
N LYS A 61 12.61 2.08 -2.82
CA LYS A 61 11.36 1.43 -2.44
C LYS A 61 11.53 0.51 -1.24
N PHE A 62 12.62 -0.24 -1.17
CA PHE A 62 12.98 -1.03 0.01
C PHE A 62 13.09 -0.15 1.26
N LEU A 63 13.83 0.97 1.14
CA LEU A 63 14.06 1.89 2.26
C LEU A 63 12.76 2.53 2.76
N LEU A 64 11.89 2.98 1.84
CA LEU A 64 10.62 3.61 2.22
C LEU A 64 9.55 2.61 2.69
N GLU A 65 9.40 1.47 2.02
CA GLU A 65 8.35 0.50 2.37
C GLU A 65 8.73 -0.39 3.54
N VAL A 66 9.97 -0.89 3.60
CA VAL A 66 10.40 -1.87 4.60
C VAL A 66 10.97 -1.17 5.82
N CYS A 67 12.06 -0.40 5.65
CA CYS A 67 12.66 0.33 6.76
C CYS A 67 11.72 1.42 7.28
N GLY A 68 11.00 2.10 6.37
CA GLY A 68 10.02 3.11 6.72
C GLY A 68 8.84 2.54 7.53
N ALA A 69 8.31 1.36 7.21
CA ALA A 69 7.25 0.75 8.02
C ALA A 69 7.73 0.40 9.44
N GLY A 70 8.91 -0.20 9.58
CA GLY A 70 9.50 -0.49 10.89
C GLY A 70 9.75 0.79 11.69
N GLY A 71 10.42 1.77 11.08
CA GLY A 71 10.71 3.08 11.66
C GLY A 71 9.46 3.88 12.03
N ALA A 72 8.39 3.77 11.25
CA ALA A 72 7.09 4.40 11.51
C ALA A 72 6.44 3.87 12.78
N ILE A 73 6.41 2.55 12.97
CA ILE A 73 5.85 1.91 14.18
C ILE A 73 6.67 2.32 15.41
N TRP A 74 7.99 2.22 15.30
CA TRP A 74 8.92 2.62 16.36
C TRP A 74 8.76 4.09 16.75
N GLY A 75 8.84 5.01 15.79
CA GLY A 75 8.66 6.44 16.03
C GLY A 75 7.28 6.77 16.60
N SER A 76 6.22 6.15 16.08
CA SER A 76 4.84 6.34 16.58
C SER A 76 4.70 5.90 18.04
N SER A 77 5.34 4.80 18.43
CA SER A 77 5.30 4.36 19.83
C SER A 77 5.99 5.33 20.79
N GLU A 78 7.05 6.03 20.35
CA GLU A 78 7.65 7.12 21.10
C GLU A 78 6.76 8.35 21.17
N ILE A 79 6.13 8.73 20.05
CA ILE A 79 5.22 9.88 19.97
C ILE A 79 4.01 9.67 20.90
N LEU A 80 3.50 8.44 21.01
CA LEU A 80 2.40 8.08 21.91
C LEU A 80 2.85 7.95 23.38
N GLY A 81 4.14 8.09 23.66
CA GLY A 81 4.68 8.07 25.02
C GLY A 81 4.79 6.68 25.63
N PHE A 82 4.64 5.59 24.85
CA PHE A 82 4.77 4.22 25.35
C PHE A 82 6.17 3.92 25.90
N HIS A 83 7.18 4.70 25.50
CA HIS A 83 8.56 4.62 25.97
C HIS A 83 8.93 5.63 27.07
N SER A 84 8.08 6.63 27.35
CA SER A 84 8.45 7.77 28.20
C SER A 84 7.62 7.89 29.47
N ALA A 85 6.61 7.04 29.68
CA ALA A 85 5.96 6.93 30.99
C ALA A 85 7.03 6.55 32.02
N SER A 86 7.17 7.31 33.11
CA SER A 86 8.31 7.28 34.07
C SER A 86 8.45 6.00 34.91
N GLY A 87 7.98 4.89 34.40
CA GLY A 87 8.15 3.53 34.92
C GLY A 87 8.08 2.46 33.83
N SER A 88 8.15 2.84 32.53
CA SER A 88 8.20 1.84 31.46
C SER A 88 9.51 1.07 31.59
N SER A 89 9.40 -0.17 32.02
CA SER A 89 10.54 -1.07 32.14
C SER A 89 11.23 -1.22 30.78
N ALA A 90 12.53 -1.52 30.78
CA ALA A 90 13.27 -1.88 29.56
C ALA A 90 12.53 -2.94 28.71
N ALA A 91 11.68 -3.76 29.34
CA ALA A 91 10.81 -4.72 28.68
C ALA A 91 9.77 -4.08 27.73
N ALA A 92 9.21 -2.91 28.04
CA ALA A 92 8.27 -2.21 27.15
C ALA A 92 8.97 -1.73 25.88
N LYS A 93 10.19 -1.17 26.01
CA LYS A 93 11.02 -0.78 24.86
C LYS A 93 11.37 -1.99 23.98
N GLU A 94 11.73 -3.11 24.61
CA GLU A 94 12.03 -4.35 23.88
C GLU A 94 10.79 -4.91 23.16
N ALA A 95 9.61 -4.88 23.80
CA ALA A 95 8.38 -5.33 23.19
C ALA A 95 8.04 -4.53 21.91
N TRP A 96 8.13 -3.21 21.95
CA TRP A 96 7.89 -2.36 20.78
C TRP A 96 8.93 -2.55 19.68
N ARG A 97 10.18 -2.88 20.05
CA ARG A 97 11.22 -3.25 19.07
C ARG A 97 10.82 -4.52 18.32
N ILE A 98 10.40 -5.57 19.03
CA ILE A 98 9.93 -6.83 18.44
C ILE A 98 8.74 -6.59 17.52
N VAL A 99 7.75 -5.79 17.96
CA VAL A 99 6.59 -5.43 17.12
C VAL A 99 7.02 -4.73 15.84
N SER A 100 7.96 -3.78 15.94
CA SER A 100 8.47 -3.04 14.77
C SER A 100 9.22 -3.96 13.80
N LEU A 101 10.00 -4.93 14.31
CA LEU A 101 10.69 -5.94 13.51
C LEU A 101 9.70 -6.90 12.81
N ILE A 102 8.61 -7.29 13.48
CA ILE A 102 7.55 -8.11 12.87
C ILE A 102 6.91 -7.36 11.70
N VAL A 103 6.56 -6.08 11.89
CA VAL A 103 6.00 -5.25 10.82
C VAL A 103 6.99 -5.10 9.68
N CYS A 104 8.27 -4.84 9.98
CA CYS A 104 9.34 -4.81 8.98
C CYS A 104 9.40 -6.12 8.17
N GLY A 105 9.31 -7.28 8.83
CA GLY A 105 9.28 -8.59 8.16
C GLY A 105 8.07 -8.78 7.24
N ILE A 106 6.88 -8.34 7.67
CA ILE A 106 5.66 -8.39 6.84
C ILE A 106 5.84 -7.53 5.58
N PHE A 107 6.35 -6.31 5.72
CA PHE A 107 6.60 -5.43 4.58
C PHE A 107 7.75 -5.92 3.70
N LEU A 108 8.76 -6.60 4.25
CA LEU A 108 9.82 -7.24 3.48
C LEU A 108 9.29 -8.34 2.57
N VAL A 109 8.41 -9.22 3.09
CA VAL A 109 7.78 -10.28 2.29
C VAL A 109 6.93 -9.66 1.18
N ARG A 110 6.14 -8.64 1.50
CA ARG A 110 5.35 -7.87 0.52
C ARG A 110 6.24 -7.25 -0.56
N PHE A 111 7.32 -6.56 -0.15
CA PHE A 111 8.27 -5.92 -1.05
C PHE A 111 8.94 -6.95 -1.97
N TRP A 112 9.35 -8.10 -1.44
CA TRP A 112 9.96 -9.16 -2.22
C TRP A 112 9.00 -9.73 -3.26
N TRP A 113 7.74 -9.95 -2.88
CA TRP A 113 6.69 -10.34 -3.84
C TRP A 113 6.55 -9.29 -4.95
N HIS A 114 6.52 -8.01 -4.57
CA HIS A 114 6.41 -6.89 -5.51
C HIS A 114 7.59 -6.85 -6.49
N ALA A 115 8.81 -7.00 -5.99
CA ALA A 115 10.01 -7.04 -6.81
C ALA A 115 10.02 -8.24 -7.76
N LYS A 116 9.66 -9.43 -7.27
CA LYS A 116 9.57 -10.63 -8.11
C LYS A 116 8.57 -10.45 -9.24
N HIS A 117 7.38 -9.96 -8.92
CA HIS A 117 6.34 -9.73 -9.91
C HIS A 117 6.79 -8.71 -10.97
N TYR A 118 7.45 -7.62 -10.55
CA TYR A 118 8.03 -6.64 -11.46
C TYR A 118 9.05 -7.28 -12.41
N LEU A 119 9.98 -8.09 -11.89
CA LEU A 119 10.98 -8.79 -12.70
C LEU A 119 10.38 -9.79 -13.70
N GLU A 120 9.24 -10.40 -13.39
CA GLU A 120 8.59 -11.39 -14.26
C GLU A 120 7.75 -10.75 -15.39
N HIS A 121 7.19 -9.57 -15.16
CA HIS A 121 6.18 -8.96 -16.04
C HIS A 121 6.59 -7.60 -16.63
N ASP A 122 7.72 -7.02 -16.19
CA ASP A 122 8.22 -5.70 -16.58
C ASP A 122 7.16 -4.58 -16.45
N ARG A 123 6.22 -4.76 -15.51
CA ARG A 123 5.12 -3.83 -15.24
C ARG A 123 4.87 -3.76 -13.74
N GLU A 124 4.62 -2.55 -13.25
CA GLU A 124 4.13 -2.32 -11.90
C GLU A 124 2.69 -2.86 -11.80
N PHE A 125 2.53 -4.09 -11.30
CA PHE A 125 1.28 -4.82 -11.04
C PHE A 125 0.09 -4.55 -11.99
N PRO A 126 -0.37 -5.54 -12.78
CA PRO A 126 -1.76 -5.50 -13.21
C PRO A 126 -2.64 -5.52 -11.94
N PRO A 127 -3.69 -4.69 -11.85
CA PRO A 127 -4.67 -4.82 -10.77
C PRO A 127 -5.12 -6.27 -10.75
N ILE A 128 -4.94 -6.95 -9.62
CA ILE A 128 -5.24 -8.38 -9.54
C ILE A 128 -6.69 -8.57 -9.97
N LYS A 129 -6.89 -9.13 -11.17
CA LYS A 129 -8.22 -9.38 -11.74
C LYS A 129 -8.84 -10.55 -10.97
N PHE A 130 -9.33 -10.28 -9.76
CA PHE A 130 -10.04 -11.28 -8.98
C PHE A 130 -11.43 -11.48 -9.60
N LYS A 131 -11.61 -12.58 -10.34
CA LYS A 131 -12.94 -13.05 -10.79
C LYS A 131 -13.85 -13.46 -9.61
N HIS A 132 -13.32 -13.63 -8.40
CA HIS A 132 -14.08 -14.17 -7.26
C HIS A 132 -14.55 -13.12 -6.24
N ARG A 133 -15.88 -12.91 -6.19
CA ARG A 133 -16.60 -11.94 -5.35
C ARG A 133 -16.33 -12.04 -3.83
N ARG A 134 -15.92 -13.20 -3.31
CA ARG A 134 -15.66 -13.40 -1.86
C ARG A 134 -14.26 -12.96 -1.41
N LEU A 135 -13.31 -12.84 -2.34
CA LEU A 135 -11.92 -12.48 -2.00
C LEU A 135 -11.68 -10.98 -1.86
N HIS A 136 -12.61 -10.10 -2.25
CA HIS A 136 -12.40 -8.65 -2.23
C HIS A 136 -12.12 -8.04 -0.84
N LYS A 137 -12.50 -8.71 0.26
CA LYS A 137 -12.27 -8.19 1.62
C LYS A 137 -10.79 -8.19 2.02
N LEU A 138 -10.01 -9.18 1.58
CA LEU A 138 -8.61 -9.31 1.97
C LEU A 138 -7.70 -8.25 1.30
N PRO A 139 -7.79 -7.99 -0.03
CA PRO A 139 -7.05 -6.91 -0.68
C PRO A 139 -7.40 -5.54 -0.11
N PHE A 140 -8.68 -5.31 0.23
CA PHE A 140 -9.10 -4.06 0.88
C PHE A 140 -8.31 -3.83 2.17
N VAL A 141 -8.35 -4.79 3.09
CA VAL A 141 -7.63 -4.67 4.37
C VAL A 141 -6.13 -4.54 4.15
N GLN A 142 -5.54 -5.33 3.23
CA GLN A 142 -4.12 -5.30 2.92
C GLN A 142 -3.65 -3.95 2.35
N ILE A 143 -4.44 -3.34 1.46
CA ILE A 143 -4.12 -2.05 0.85
C ILE A 143 -4.22 -0.94 1.89
N PHE A 144 -5.34 -0.87 2.61
CA PHE A 144 -5.59 0.22 3.55
C PHE A 144 -4.77 0.10 4.84
N SER A 145 -4.44 -1.10 5.31
CA SER A 145 -3.52 -1.27 6.44
C SER A 145 -2.10 -0.87 6.06
N ALA A 146 -1.63 -1.22 4.87
CA ALA A 146 -0.31 -0.81 4.38
C ALA A 146 -0.23 0.72 4.27
N LYS A 147 -1.26 1.37 3.72
CA LYS A 147 -1.37 2.83 3.67
C LYS A 147 -1.43 3.46 5.07
N MET A 148 -2.15 2.86 6.01
CA MET A 148 -2.19 3.38 7.38
C MET A 148 -0.79 3.41 8.01
N VAL A 149 -0.02 2.33 7.86
CA VAL A 149 1.35 2.27 8.39
C VAL A 149 2.28 3.23 7.64
N LEU A 150 2.32 3.20 6.31
CA LEU A 150 3.29 3.97 5.53
C LEU A 150 2.94 5.46 5.44
N GLU A 151 1.66 5.81 5.32
CA GLU A 151 1.24 7.19 5.13
C GLU A 151 0.95 7.88 6.47
N VAL A 152 0.19 7.25 7.38
CA VAL A 152 -0.22 7.90 8.63
C VAL A 152 0.89 7.83 9.67
N LEU A 153 1.30 6.62 10.05
CA LEU A 153 2.37 6.42 11.02
C LEU A 153 3.73 6.85 10.43
N GLY A 154 3.92 6.62 9.13
CA GLY A 154 5.09 7.08 8.40
C GLY A 154 5.21 8.59 8.36
N ALA A 155 4.13 9.35 8.15
CA ALA A 155 4.21 10.82 8.21
C ALA A 155 4.53 11.34 9.62
N ALA A 156 3.93 10.77 10.66
CA ALA A 156 4.27 11.12 12.03
C ALA A 156 5.76 10.82 12.33
N GLY A 157 6.21 9.61 12.00
CA GLY A 157 7.60 9.19 12.11
C GLY A 157 8.57 10.03 11.27
N ALA A 158 8.15 10.49 10.09
CA ALA A 158 8.91 11.34 9.18
C ALA A 158 9.12 12.76 9.73
N ILE A 159 8.31 13.24 10.68
CA ILE A 159 8.63 14.49 11.40
C ILE A 159 9.52 14.19 12.59
N TRP A 160 9.20 13.13 13.32
CA TRP A 160 9.87 12.78 14.57
C TRP A 160 11.33 12.35 14.38
N GLY A 161 11.59 11.40 13.49
CA GLY A 161 12.95 10.88 13.22
C GLY A 161 13.91 11.96 12.71
N PRO A 162 13.57 12.71 11.65
CA PRO A 162 14.43 13.77 11.13
C PRO A 162 14.68 14.91 12.11
N SER A 163 13.70 15.26 12.97
CA SER A 163 13.94 16.27 14.00
C SER A 163 15.09 15.89 14.94
N ASP A 164 15.23 14.59 15.22
CA ASP A 164 16.31 14.03 16.03
C ASP A 164 17.62 13.94 15.24
N ALA A 165 17.56 13.38 14.03
CA ALA A 165 18.72 13.22 13.14
C ALA A 165 19.40 14.57 12.85
N LEU A 166 18.60 15.62 12.61
CA LEU A 166 19.05 16.99 12.31
C LEU A 166 19.37 17.82 13.56
N THR A 167 19.42 17.24 14.76
CA THR A 167 19.68 17.96 16.03
C THR A 167 18.67 19.06 16.37
N LEU A 168 17.51 19.12 15.70
CA LEU A 168 16.47 20.12 15.96
C LEU A 168 15.70 19.83 17.25
N ARG A 169 15.66 18.56 17.65
CA ARG A 169 15.04 18.08 18.88
C ARG A 169 16.06 18.01 20.01
N THR A 170 15.87 18.84 21.02
CA THR A 170 16.62 18.85 22.29
C THR A 170 15.74 18.30 23.42
N ALA A 171 16.33 18.10 24.61
CA ALA A 171 15.56 17.69 25.79
C ALA A 171 14.45 18.69 26.14
N ASP A 172 14.73 19.99 25.99
CA ASP A 172 13.81 21.08 26.37
C ASP A 172 12.63 21.21 25.41
N ASN A 173 12.83 20.96 24.11
CA ASN A 173 11.79 21.11 23.09
C ASN A 173 11.17 19.77 22.63
N ARG A 174 11.51 18.64 23.28
CA ARG A 174 11.02 17.30 22.90
C ARG A 174 9.49 17.24 22.83
N ARG A 175 8.80 17.89 23.78
CA ARG A 175 7.34 17.92 23.82
C ARG A 175 6.74 18.67 22.63
N LEU A 176 7.38 19.74 22.16
CA LEU A 176 6.96 20.49 20.98
C LEU A 176 6.98 19.60 19.73
N TRP A 177 8.09 18.89 19.51
CA TRP A 177 8.21 17.96 18.38
C TRP A 177 7.25 16.78 18.45
N GLN A 178 6.92 16.33 19.66
CA GLN A 178 5.92 15.27 19.88
C GLN A 178 4.53 15.73 19.44
N VAL A 179 4.15 16.95 19.82
CA VAL A 179 2.87 17.56 19.40
C VAL A 179 2.87 17.81 17.90
N ALA A 180 3.93 18.38 17.34
CA ALA A 180 4.03 18.67 15.90
C ALA A 180 3.90 17.40 15.05
N SER A 181 4.62 16.33 15.42
CA SER A 181 4.54 15.03 14.76
C SER A 181 3.14 14.41 14.90
N GLY A 182 2.53 14.49 16.09
CA GLY A 182 1.16 14.02 16.33
C GLY A 182 0.13 14.76 15.46
N LEU A 183 0.25 16.08 15.31
CA LEU A 183 -0.62 16.90 14.46
C LEU A 183 -0.50 16.48 12.99
N VAL A 184 0.72 16.29 12.48
CA VAL A 184 0.93 15.78 11.11
C VAL A 184 0.32 14.39 10.94
N GLY A 185 0.50 13.50 11.91
CA GLY A 185 -0.15 12.18 11.92
C GLY A 185 -1.68 12.28 11.84
N ILE A 186 -2.31 13.19 12.59
CA ILE A 186 -3.77 13.40 12.55
C ILE A 186 -4.23 13.88 11.17
N VAL A 187 -3.51 14.83 10.54
CA VAL A 187 -3.83 15.30 9.18
C VAL A 187 -3.80 14.14 8.18
N PHE A 188 -2.76 13.30 8.24
CA PHE A 188 -2.66 12.13 7.36
C PHE A 188 -3.70 11.05 7.68
N TRP A 189 -4.11 10.90 8.94
CA TRP A 189 -5.19 9.99 9.32
C TRP A 189 -6.54 10.41 8.74
N MET A 190 -6.85 11.71 8.79
CA MET A 190 -8.07 12.26 8.15
C MET A 190 -8.03 12.02 6.63
N ARG A 191 -6.88 12.25 5.98
CA ARG A 191 -6.68 11.93 4.56
C ARG A 191 -6.90 10.43 4.27
N TRP A 192 -6.38 9.56 5.11
CA TRP A 192 -6.56 8.10 4.98
C TRP A 192 -8.03 7.67 5.15
N ILE A 193 -8.77 8.25 6.10
CA ILE A 193 -10.22 8.02 6.24
C ILE A 193 -10.95 8.45 4.98
N TRP A 194 -10.60 9.63 4.45
CA TRP A 194 -11.21 10.14 3.22
C TRP A 194 -10.98 9.18 2.05
N HIS A 195 -9.76 8.63 1.90
CA HIS A 195 -9.47 7.59 0.90
C HIS A 195 -10.31 6.33 1.06
N ILE A 196 -10.57 5.89 2.30
CA ILE A 196 -11.46 4.75 2.56
C ILE A 196 -12.90 5.09 2.16
N MET A 197 -13.39 6.25 2.56
CA MET A 197 -14.75 6.70 2.23
C MET A 197 -14.94 6.81 0.71
N ALA A 198 -14.00 7.45 0.01
CA ALA A 198 -14.01 7.57 -1.44
C ALA A 198 -14.03 6.19 -2.10
N TYR A 199 -13.20 5.24 -1.65
CA TYR A 199 -13.20 3.88 -2.17
C TYR A 199 -14.56 3.17 -1.95
N CYS A 200 -15.12 3.27 -0.74
CA CYS A 200 -16.41 2.67 -0.40
C CYS A 200 -17.57 3.26 -1.22
N LEU A 201 -17.56 4.58 -1.45
CA LEU A 201 -18.53 5.28 -2.28
C LEU A 201 -18.39 4.85 -3.74
N CYS A 202 -17.19 4.83 -4.30
CA CYS A 202 -16.94 4.36 -5.68
C CYS A 202 -17.39 2.90 -5.87
N CYS A 203 -17.13 2.02 -4.91
CA CYS A 203 -17.62 0.63 -4.96
C CYS A 203 -19.15 0.55 -4.89
N ARG A 204 -19.82 1.48 -4.20
CA ARG A 204 -21.27 1.55 -4.12
C ARG A 204 -21.88 2.07 -5.42
N THR A 205 -21.34 3.14 -5.99
CA THR A 205 -21.81 3.71 -7.27
C THR A 205 -21.61 2.72 -8.40
N ARG A 206 -20.44 2.08 -8.48
CA ARG A 206 -20.18 1.01 -9.47
C ARG A 206 -21.15 -0.17 -9.36
N ARG A 207 -21.65 -0.46 -8.15
CA ARG A 207 -22.67 -1.51 -7.95
C ARG A 207 -24.04 -1.07 -8.46
N ARG A 208 -24.35 0.23 -8.43
CA ARG A 208 -25.66 0.77 -8.81
C ARG A 208 -25.80 0.96 -10.32
N GLY A 209 -24.70 1.07 -11.05
CA GLY A 209 -24.72 1.29 -12.49
C GLY A 209 -25.04 2.73 -12.91
N ASP A 210 -25.31 3.63 -11.96
CA ASP A 210 -25.51 5.05 -12.22
C ASP A 210 -24.17 5.71 -12.55
N VAL A 211 -24.05 6.19 -13.79
CA VAL A 211 -22.97 7.08 -14.23
C VAL A 211 -23.42 8.51 -13.95
N ASP A 212 -23.24 8.96 -12.71
CA ASP A 212 -23.52 10.35 -12.35
C ASP A 212 -22.38 11.26 -12.81
N GLU A 213 -22.61 12.03 -13.86
CA GLU A 213 -21.68 13.04 -14.39
C GLU A 213 -21.40 14.17 -13.36
N ASP A 214 -22.32 14.41 -12.43
CA ASP A 214 -22.21 15.49 -11.43
C ASP A 214 -21.14 15.25 -10.36
N ALA A 215 -20.72 14.00 -10.14
CA ALA A 215 -19.64 13.67 -9.22
C ALA A 215 -18.27 14.22 -9.69
N HIS A 216 -18.12 14.52 -10.99
CA HIS A 216 -16.88 15.03 -11.57
C HIS A 216 -16.60 16.50 -11.21
N LEU A 217 -17.64 17.34 -11.04
CA LEU A 217 -17.44 18.78 -10.85
C LEU A 217 -16.95 19.13 -9.44
N HIS A 218 -17.47 18.46 -8.41
CA HIS A 218 -17.03 18.68 -7.01
C HIS A 218 -15.60 18.17 -6.75
N TRP A 219 -15.13 17.21 -7.55
CA TRP A 219 -13.74 16.74 -7.55
C TRP A 219 -12.75 17.73 -8.18
N SER A 220 -13.22 18.57 -9.11
CA SER A 220 -12.38 19.48 -9.91
C SER A 220 -11.84 20.69 -9.13
N LEU A 221 -12.68 21.37 -8.33
CA LEU A 221 -12.25 22.57 -7.59
C LEU A 221 -11.35 22.25 -6.37
N PHE A 222 -11.56 21.10 -5.73
CA PHE A 222 -10.62 20.59 -4.72
C PHE A 222 -9.28 20.16 -5.35
N SER A 223 -9.23 20.04 -6.68
CA SER A 223 -8.11 19.46 -7.40
C SER A 223 -6.88 20.35 -7.37
N ILE A 224 -6.91 21.63 -7.77
CA ILE A 224 -5.65 22.39 -8.00
C ILE A 224 -4.89 22.68 -6.69
N VAL A 225 -5.55 23.26 -5.68
CA VAL A 225 -4.89 23.57 -4.39
C VAL A 225 -4.56 22.28 -3.64
N GLY A 226 -5.48 21.31 -3.63
CA GLY A 226 -5.23 20.00 -3.06
C GLY A 226 -4.07 19.28 -3.74
N TRP A 227 -3.94 19.44 -5.05
CA TRP A 227 -2.88 18.84 -5.86
C TRP A 227 -1.50 19.42 -5.52
N ILE A 228 -1.36 20.74 -5.39
CA ILE A 228 -0.08 21.35 -4.97
C ILE A 228 0.30 20.84 -3.58
N VAL A 229 -0.64 20.84 -2.63
CA VAL A 229 -0.38 20.36 -1.27
C VAL A 229 -0.02 18.87 -1.27
N GLU A 230 -0.70 18.04 -2.05
CA GLU A 230 -0.46 16.60 -2.13
C GLU A 230 0.90 16.29 -2.80
N VAL A 231 1.19 16.91 -3.94
CA VAL A 231 2.41 16.62 -4.69
C VAL A 231 3.64 17.23 -4.03
N VAL A 232 3.53 18.44 -3.50
CA VAL A 232 4.68 19.13 -2.90
C VAL A 232 4.84 18.69 -1.46
N LEU A 233 3.86 18.96 -0.59
CA LEU A 233 4.02 18.81 0.85
C LEU A 233 3.93 17.35 1.30
N VAL A 234 2.90 16.61 0.87
CA VAL A 234 2.71 15.21 1.28
C VAL A 234 3.85 14.34 0.77
N ARG A 235 4.23 14.45 -0.51
CA ARG A 235 5.39 13.70 -1.02
C ARG A 235 6.69 14.13 -0.38
N PHE A 236 6.92 15.42 -0.14
CA PHE A 236 8.14 15.86 0.54
C PHE A 236 8.27 15.20 1.92
N VAL A 237 7.20 15.23 2.72
CA VAL A 237 7.17 14.61 4.05
C VAL A 237 7.39 13.10 3.95
N LEU A 238 6.66 12.39 3.10
CA LEU A 238 6.75 10.93 3.03
C LEU A 238 8.04 10.42 2.37
N VAL A 239 8.56 11.13 1.38
CA VAL A 239 9.71 10.67 0.58
C VAL A 239 11.02 11.17 1.17
N VAL A 240 11.16 12.47 1.40
CA VAL A 240 12.41 13.06 1.87
C VAL A 240 12.56 12.88 3.37
N CYS A 241 11.61 13.41 4.14
CA CYS A 241 11.65 13.28 5.59
C CYS A 241 11.43 11.81 6.02
N GLY A 242 10.57 11.08 5.31
CA GLY A 242 10.36 9.66 5.53
C GLY A 242 11.62 8.82 5.27
N ALA A 243 12.43 9.12 4.26
CA ALA A 243 13.69 8.41 4.04
C ALA A 243 14.70 8.64 5.19
N ILE A 244 14.85 9.89 5.66
CA ILE A 244 15.71 10.22 6.80
C ILE A 244 15.20 9.50 8.06
N GLY A 245 13.90 9.57 8.34
CA GLY A 245 13.27 8.93 9.49
C GLY A 245 13.33 7.41 9.44
N ALA A 246 13.21 6.82 8.24
CA ALA A 246 13.30 5.38 8.01
C ALA A 246 14.69 4.85 8.38
N VAL A 247 15.76 5.49 7.91
CA VAL A 247 17.14 5.07 8.26
C VAL A 247 17.38 5.25 9.75
N TRP A 248 17.01 6.40 10.31
CA TRP A 248 17.23 6.73 11.71
C TRP A 248 16.50 5.75 12.66
N GLY A 249 15.21 5.52 12.40
CA GLY A 249 14.39 4.61 13.18
C GLY A 249 14.80 3.15 12.98
N PHE A 250 15.04 2.73 11.75
CA PHE A 250 15.46 1.35 11.46
C PHE A 250 16.77 1.00 12.14
N ALA A 251 17.78 1.87 12.07
CA ALA A 251 19.07 1.66 12.72
C ALA A 251 18.94 1.48 14.25
N GLU A 252 17.99 2.17 14.90
CA GLU A 252 17.70 1.97 16.32
C GLU A 252 16.99 0.63 16.59
N ILE A 253 16.00 0.26 15.76
CA ILE A 253 15.26 -0.99 15.89
C ILE A 253 16.21 -2.18 15.79
N VAL A 254 17.17 -2.15 14.86
CA VAL A 254 18.18 -3.23 14.69
C VAL A 254 19.40 -3.08 15.59
N THR A 255 19.36 -2.16 16.58
CA THR A 255 20.44 -1.91 17.56
C THR A 255 21.78 -1.48 16.98
N LEU A 256 21.81 -1.06 15.70
CA LEU A 256 23.00 -0.52 15.06
C LEU A 256 23.30 0.92 15.51
N ARG A 257 22.26 1.67 15.87
CA ARG A 257 22.37 3.01 16.46
C ARG A 257 22.25 2.91 17.98
N THR A 258 23.33 3.27 18.67
CA THR A 258 23.41 3.42 20.13
C THR A 258 23.66 4.89 20.49
N PRO A 259 23.46 5.30 21.76
CA PRO A 259 23.77 6.66 22.19
C PRO A 259 25.22 7.07 21.89
N GLU A 260 26.16 6.14 21.94
CA GLU A 260 27.60 6.38 21.76
C GLU A 260 27.97 6.61 20.29
N ASN A 261 27.26 6.01 19.34
CA ASN A 261 27.55 6.13 17.91
C ASN A 261 26.52 6.98 17.14
N SER A 262 25.56 7.60 17.86
CA SER A 262 24.48 8.35 17.23
C SER A 262 24.98 9.46 16.30
N ASP A 263 26.10 10.09 16.63
CA ASP A 263 26.68 11.16 15.81
C ASP A 263 27.24 10.67 14.47
N GLN A 264 27.62 9.39 14.36
CA GLN A 264 28.04 8.78 13.09
C GLN A 264 26.85 8.50 12.17
N TRP A 265 25.67 8.23 12.73
CA TRP A 265 24.45 7.97 11.95
C TRP A 265 23.80 9.24 11.38
N ARG A 266 24.02 10.41 12.00
CA ARG A 266 23.51 11.70 11.53
C ARG A 266 23.92 12.02 10.08
N PRO A 267 25.21 12.00 9.70
CA PRO A 267 25.63 12.29 8.32
C PRO A 267 25.12 11.24 7.33
N ILE A 268 24.99 9.96 7.74
CA ILE A 268 24.42 8.91 6.89
C ILE A 268 22.95 9.24 6.57
N CYS A 269 22.16 9.58 7.58
CA CYS A 269 20.75 9.94 7.40
C CYS A 269 20.62 11.22 6.57
N TRP A 270 21.49 12.21 6.78
CA TRP A 270 21.51 13.43 5.97
C TRP A 270 21.86 13.15 4.51
N GLY A 271 22.86 12.31 4.25
CA GLY A 271 23.24 11.91 2.89
C GLY A 271 22.10 11.22 2.14
N VAL A 272 21.38 10.30 2.81
CA VAL A 272 20.17 9.68 2.25
C VAL A 272 19.10 10.74 1.99
N GLY A 273 18.85 11.63 2.95
CA GLY A 273 17.91 12.74 2.80
C GLY A 273 18.19 13.62 1.59
N VAL A 274 19.46 14.00 1.36
CA VAL A 274 19.89 14.81 0.20
C VAL A 274 19.64 14.08 -1.12
N ILE A 275 19.92 12.77 -1.20
CA ILE A 275 19.65 11.97 -2.41
C ILE A 275 18.16 11.98 -2.74
N PHE A 276 17.30 11.77 -1.73
CA PHE A 276 15.85 11.79 -1.92
C PHE A 276 15.32 13.20 -2.20
N LEU A 277 15.93 14.23 -1.63
CA LEU A 277 15.60 15.64 -1.91
C LEU A 277 15.87 15.99 -3.37
N ILE A 278 17.05 15.65 -3.90
CA ILE A 278 17.41 15.89 -5.29
C ILE A 278 16.41 15.17 -6.21
N ARG A 279 16.12 13.90 -5.91
CA ARG A 279 15.12 13.12 -6.66
C ARG A 279 13.74 13.79 -6.64
N TRP A 280 13.29 14.23 -5.47
CA TRP A 280 11.99 14.90 -5.32
C TRP A 280 11.95 16.23 -6.08
N ILE A 281 13.01 17.04 -6.05
CA ILE A 281 13.11 18.29 -6.83
C ILE A 281 13.00 18.00 -8.33
N LEU A 282 13.76 17.02 -8.84
CA LEU A 282 13.74 16.65 -10.26
C LEU A 282 12.36 16.14 -10.69
N GLN A 283 11.72 15.29 -9.87
CA GLN A 283 10.36 14.80 -10.14
C GLN A 283 9.32 15.92 -10.12
N THR A 284 9.42 16.84 -9.16
CA THR A 284 8.51 17.98 -9.04
C THR A 284 8.69 18.95 -10.21
N PHE A 285 9.93 19.20 -10.63
CA PHE A 285 10.23 20.05 -11.78
C PHE A 285 9.70 19.43 -13.08
N ALA A 286 9.97 18.14 -13.32
CA ALA A 286 9.44 17.42 -14.47
C ALA A 286 7.90 17.51 -14.53
N TYR A 287 7.24 17.40 -13.37
CA TYR A 287 5.79 17.59 -13.27
C TYR A 287 5.36 19.02 -13.59
N ALA A 288 6.02 20.02 -13.02
CA ALA A 288 5.67 21.43 -13.21
C ALA A 288 5.88 21.91 -14.65
N THR A 289 6.87 21.39 -15.38
CA THR A 289 7.14 21.78 -16.77
C THR A 289 6.22 21.10 -17.78
N GLY A 290 5.21 20.35 -17.36
CA GLY A 290 4.29 19.65 -18.27
C GLY A 290 4.95 18.49 -19.03
N GLY A 291 6.15 18.07 -18.61
CA GLY A 291 6.87 16.95 -19.24
C GLY A 291 6.24 15.58 -18.98
N TRP A 292 5.13 15.54 -18.25
CA TRP A 292 4.27 14.36 -18.08
C TRP A 292 3.03 14.42 -18.97
N GLU A 293 3.12 15.03 -20.16
CA GLU A 293 2.49 14.41 -21.34
C GLU A 293 3.15 13.03 -21.58
N GLU A 294 3.07 12.16 -20.58
CA GLU A 294 3.36 10.75 -20.73
C GLU A 294 2.23 10.27 -21.62
N GLU A 295 2.60 9.90 -22.84
CA GLU A 295 1.99 8.85 -23.62
C GLU A 295 1.16 7.95 -22.72
N MET A 296 -0.13 8.28 -22.53
CA MET A 296 -1.08 7.21 -22.29
C MET A 296 -0.80 6.28 -23.46
N PRO A 297 -0.33 5.03 -23.21
CA PRO A 297 -0.12 4.11 -24.31
C PRO A 297 -1.41 4.20 -25.12
N PRO A 298 -1.32 4.52 -26.44
CA PRO A 298 -2.51 4.70 -27.25
C PRO A 298 -3.42 3.53 -26.92
N PRO A 299 -4.71 3.79 -26.58
CA PRO A 299 -5.60 2.82 -25.97
C PRO A 299 -5.33 1.48 -26.61
N ASP A 300 -4.74 0.60 -25.80
CA ASP A 300 -4.10 -0.63 -26.22
C ASP A 300 -4.89 -1.27 -27.36
N GLU A 301 -4.22 -1.75 -28.41
CA GLU A 301 -4.88 -2.59 -29.42
C GLU A 301 -5.71 -3.71 -28.77
N SER A 302 -5.35 -4.14 -27.54
CA SER A 302 -6.16 -5.07 -26.74
C SER A 302 -7.56 -4.57 -26.38
N SER A 303 -7.80 -3.27 -26.17
CA SER A 303 -9.15 -2.72 -26.00
C SER A 303 -9.89 -2.60 -27.34
N ARG A 304 -9.20 -2.41 -28.46
CA ARG A 304 -9.79 -2.52 -29.80
C ARG A 304 -10.13 -3.96 -30.15
N ASP A 305 -9.28 -4.92 -29.78
CA ASP A 305 -9.50 -6.35 -29.96
C ASP A 305 -10.58 -6.87 -29.01
N LEU A 306 -10.65 -6.38 -27.76
CA LEU A 306 -11.73 -6.76 -26.85
C LEU A 306 -13.06 -6.17 -27.31
N LYS A 307 -13.04 -4.93 -27.83
CA LYS A 307 -14.24 -4.32 -28.42
C LYS A 307 -14.62 -5.01 -29.72
N ALA A 308 -13.65 -5.37 -30.57
CA ALA A 308 -13.88 -6.17 -31.76
C ALA A 308 -14.42 -7.57 -31.41
N VAL A 309 -13.87 -8.26 -30.42
CA VAL A 309 -14.37 -9.57 -29.95
C VAL A 309 -15.76 -9.44 -29.34
N MET A 310 -16.04 -8.36 -28.60
CA MET A 310 -17.38 -8.10 -28.07
C MET A 310 -18.39 -7.66 -29.16
N ASP A 311 -17.91 -7.05 -30.24
CA ASP A 311 -18.72 -6.65 -31.40
C ASP A 311 -18.86 -7.81 -32.43
N GLU A 312 -17.98 -8.82 -32.38
CA GLU A 312 -17.98 -10.03 -33.22
C GLU A 312 -18.72 -11.21 -32.55
N GLU A 313 -18.83 -11.22 -31.22
CA GLU A 313 -19.78 -12.06 -30.49
C GLU A 313 -21.21 -11.52 -30.65
N ASP A 314 -21.88 -12.05 -31.68
CA ASP A 314 -23.34 -12.19 -31.86
C ASP A 314 -24.18 -11.02 -32.44
N PRO A 315 -24.10 -10.77 -33.76
CA PRO A 315 -25.23 -10.21 -34.50
C PRO A 315 -26.44 -11.18 -34.58
N GLU A 316 -26.28 -12.48 -34.30
CA GLU A 316 -27.38 -13.47 -34.37
C GLU A 316 -28.33 -13.45 -33.16
N LEU A 317 -27.98 -12.81 -32.04
CA LEU A 317 -28.88 -12.73 -30.88
C LEU A 317 -29.87 -11.55 -30.94
N ALA A 318 -29.68 -10.61 -31.87
CA ALA A 318 -30.53 -9.43 -32.02
C ALA A 318 -31.90 -9.73 -32.66
N ASP A 319 -32.06 -10.88 -33.31
CA ASP A 319 -33.31 -11.29 -33.97
C ASP A 319 -34.16 -12.26 -33.15
N THR A 320 -33.82 -12.51 -31.89
CA THR A 320 -34.73 -13.26 -31.01
C THR A 320 -35.93 -12.36 -30.69
N PRO A 321 -37.14 -12.62 -31.19
CA PRO A 321 -38.30 -11.81 -30.86
C PRO A 321 -38.49 -11.87 -29.35
N VAL A 322 -38.50 -10.68 -28.73
CA VAL A 322 -38.89 -10.51 -27.33
C VAL A 322 -40.26 -11.16 -27.19
N GLN A 323 -40.30 -12.36 -26.60
CA GLN A 323 -41.54 -12.95 -26.13
C GLN A 323 -42.05 -12.01 -25.05
N THR A 324 -42.95 -11.11 -25.44
CA THR A 324 -43.82 -10.38 -24.53
C THR A 324 -44.56 -11.44 -23.73
N LEU A 325 -44.13 -11.63 -22.48
CA LEU A 325 -44.92 -12.29 -21.45
C LEU A 325 -46.29 -11.63 -21.49
N SER A 326 -47.28 -12.40 -21.94
CA SER A 326 -48.68 -12.00 -21.96
C SER A 326 -49.10 -11.60 -20.54
N GLU A 327 -49.85 -10.51 -20.44
CA GLU A 327 -50.39 -9.94 -19.19
C GLU A 327 -51.33 -10.89 -18.41
N GLU A 328 -51.54 -12.12 -18.88
CA GLU A 328 -52.44 -13.11 -18.26
C GLU A 328 -51.94 -13.75 -16.96
N ASP A 329 -50.65 -13.60 -16.60
CA ASP A 329 -50.11 -14.16 -15.35
C ASP A 329 -50.07 -13.16 -14.18
N GLN A 330 -50.58 -11.92 -14.34
CA GLN A 330 -50.70 -10.96 -13.24
C GLN A 330 -52.03 -11.01 -12.48
N GLU A 331 -52.97 -11.89 -12.87
CA GLU A 331 -54.31 -11.96 -12.25
C GLU A 331 -54.59 -13.29 -11.52
N LYS A 332 -53.57 -13.85 -10.85
CA LYS A 332 -53.75 -14.95 -9.88
C LYS A 332 -53.09 -14.69 -8.53
#